data_AF-G4ZQU9-F1
#
_entry.id   AF-G4ZQU9-F1
#
_cell.length_a   1.000
_cell.length_b   1.000
_cell.length_c   1.000
_cell.angle_alpha   90.00
_cell.angle_beta   90.00
_cell.angle_gamma   90.00
#
_symmetry.space_group_name_H-M   'P 1'
#
loop_
_entity.id
_entity.type
_entity.pdbx_description
1 polymer ?
#
loop_
_entity_poly.entity_id
_entity_poly.type
_entity_poly.pdbx_seq_one_letter_code
_entity_poly.pdbx_strand_id
1 'polypeptide(L)'
;MQRRGGGSQTTAPLRKRQKGPDREEAARLRAIAKLGEDVVKKIRSDWDSWDTSYGGKEWQQSEGVVLNLLQQLSDREIRSILPIGGSRGTRLRKSLKSGVEHFHTRRPAQKPWHAFGDVASESFKAHCSTWILEDGFPCPHRRPRQYFTEENLTWRTVHARYEDDTKGNDPDARTMSYERFTQYVHFYYPGVRLTRTKVDECDCCVRLDIMLQQPDLTDAEKDAIILR
;
A
#
# COMPACT_ATOMS: atom_id res chain seq x y z
N MET A 1 -32.04 -21.07 -65.59
CA MET A 1 -32.01 -20.54 -64.20
C MET A 1 -31.14 -19.27 -64.22
N GLN A 2 -31.75 -18.07 -64.19
CA GLN A 2 -31.85 -17.17 -63.01
C GLN A 2 -30.46 -16.68 -62.52
N ARG A 3 -30.09 -15.40 -62.40
CA ARG A 3 -30.80 -14.08 -62.41
C ARG A 3 -29.84 -12.97 -62.90
N ARG A 4 -30.41 -11.93 -63.53
CA ARG A 4 -29.75 -10.64 -63.83
C ARG A 4 -29.60 -9.82 -62.53
N GLY A 5 -28.39 -9.37 -62.23
CA GLY A 5 -28.11 -8.42 -61.14
C GLY A 5 -28.40 -6.99 -61.58
N GLY A 6 -29.53 -6.43 -61.14
CA GLY A 6 -29.85 -5.00 -61.30
C GLY A 6 -29.49 -4.23 -60.04
N GLY A 7 -28.29 -3.66 -60.00
CA GLY A 7 -27.89 -2.70 -58.97
C GLY A 7 -28.34 -1.30 -59.34
N SER A 8 -29.51 -0.86 -58.85
CA SER A 8 -29.88 0.56 -58.87
C SER A 8 -29.03 1.32 -57.86
N GLN A 9 -27.97 1.98 -58.32
CA GLN A 9 -27.34 3.05 -57.54
C GLN A 9 -28.25 4.27 -57.57
N THR A 10 -28.83 4.59 -56.42
CA THR A 10 -29.62 5.80 -56.20
C THR A 10 -28.68 7.00 -56.23
N THR A 11 -28.71 7.79 -57.30
CA THR A 11 -28.02 9.08 -57.43
C THR A 11 -28.80 10.18 -56.72
N ALA A 12 -28.99 10.06 -55.40
CA ALA A 12 -29.47 11.18 -54.59
C ALA A 12 -28.27 12.01 -54.14
N PRO A 13 -28.18 13.32 -54.46
CA PRO A 13 -27.08 14.15 -54.00
C PRO A 13 -27.10 14.24 -52.47
N LEU A 14 -25.96 13.95 -51.83
CA LEU A 14 -25.78 14.17 -50.40
C LEU A 14 -26.04 15.65 -50.09
N ARG A 15 -27.11 15.94 -49.34
CA ARG A 15 -27.33 17.26 -48.75
C ARG A 15 -26.11 17.57 -47.87
N LYS A 16 -25.28 18.54 -48.29
CA LYS A 16 -24.21 19.10 -47.46
C LYS A 16 -24.84 19.69 -46.20
N ARG A 17 -24.85 18.93 -45.10
CA ARG A 17 -25.17 19.47 -43.77
C ARG A 17 -24.15 20.57 -43.51
N GLN A 18 -24.62 21.80 -43.26
CA GLN A 18 -23.75 22.85 -42.76
C GLN A 18 -23.02 22.31 -41.53
N LYS A 19 -21.71 22.55 -41.48
CA LYS A 19 -20.84 22.09 -40.39
C LYS A 19 -21.33 22.76 -39.12
N GLY A 20 -22.06 22.00 -38.29
CA GLY A 20 -22.55 22.48 -37.01
C GLY A 20 -21.39 22.93 -36.12
N PRO A 21 -21.67 23.70 -35.07
CA PRO A 21 -20.66 24.16 -34.12
C PRO A 21 -19.85 22.97 -33.61
N ASP A 22 -18.56 23.20 -33.35
CA ASP A 22 -17.71 22.16 -32.80
C ASP A 22 -18.32 21.64 -31.49
N ARG A 23 -18.08 20.36 -31.18
CA ARG A 23 -18.79 19.70 -30.07
C ARG A 23 -18.52 20.36 -28.72
N GLU A 24 -17.39 21.04 -28.58
CA GLU A 24 -17.02 21.84 -27.42
C GLU A 24 -17.76 23.18 -27.38
N GLU A 25 -17.81 23.89 -28.51
CA GLU A 25 -18.58 25.12 -28.67
C GLU A 25 -20.08 24.90 -28.39
N ALA A 26 -20.64 23.80 -28.87
CA ALA A 26 -22.01 23.40 -28.56
C ALA A 26 -22.22 23.12 -27.06
N ALA A 27 -21.20 22.63 -26.34
CA ALA A 27 -21.28 22.44 -24.90
C ALA A 27 -21.22 23.77 -24.15
N ARG A 28 -20.39 24.70 -24.61
CA ARG A 28 -20.31 26.06 -24.06
C ARG A 28 -21.63 26.81 -24.23
N LEU A 29 -22.25 26.74 -25.42
CA LEU A 29 -23.56 27.35 -25.68
C LEU A 29 -24.65 26.77 -24.76
N ARG A 30 -24.67 25.45 -24.52
CA ARG A 30 -25.61 24.85 -23.56
C ARG A 30 -25.36 25.31 -22.13
N ALA A 31 -24.10 25.48 -21.73
CA ALA A 31 -23.77 25.96 -20.41
C ALA A 31 -24.19 27.43 -20.23
N ILE A 32 -23.96 28.28 -21.24
CA ILE A 32 -24.43 29.67 -21.28
C ILE A 32 -25.95 29.74 -21.21
N ALA A 33 -26.66 28.88 -21.94
CA ALA A 33 -28.13 28.85 -21.90
C ALA A 33 -28.69 28.49 -20.52
N LYS A 34 -27.94 27.74 -19.70
CA LYS A 34 -28.35 27.34 -18.34
C LYS A 34 -27.96 28.35 -17.25
N LEU A 35 -26.78 28.95 -17.36
CA LEU A 35 -26.21 29.79 -16.30
C LEU A 35 -26.25 31.29 -16.60
N GLY A 36 -26.42 31.67 -17.87
CA GLY A 36 -26.22 33.04 -18.35
C GLY A 36 -24.77 33.33 -18.72
N GLU A 37 -24.56 34.14 -19.76
CA GLU A 37 -23.23 34.42 -20.30
C GLU A 37 -22.33 35.16 -19.29
N ASP A 38 -22.88 36.13 -18.57
CA ASP A 38 -22.15 36.93 -17.59
C ASP A 38 -21.66 36.09 -16.41
N VAL A 39 -22.49 35.14 -15.96
CA VAL A 39 -22.14 34.21 -14.89
C VAL A 39 -21.01 33.28 -15.34
N VAL A 40 -21.08 32.75 -16.56
CA VAL A 40 -20.02 31.90 -17.13
C VAL A 40 -18.70 32.67 -17.23
N LYS A 41 -18.73 33.93 -17.69
CA LYS A 41 -17.53 34.79 -17.77
C LYS A 41 -16.96 35.06 -16.39
N LYS A 42 -17.80 35.37 -15.41
CA LYS A 42 -17.37 35.60 -14.02
C LYS A 42 -16.72 34.36 -13.42
N ILE A 43 -17.35 33.19 -13.53
CA ILE A 43 -16.81 31.91 -13.04
C ILE A 43 -15.43 31.63 -13.66
N ARG A 44 -15.28 31.89 -14.97
CA ARG A 44 -14.00 31.72 -15.65
C ARG A 44 -12.93 32.67 -15.10
N SER A 45 -13.27 33.95 -14.96
CA SER A 45 -12.36 34.98 -14.44
C SER A 45 -11.92 34.68 -13.01
N ASP A 46 -12.87 34.31 -12.14
CA ASP A 46 -12.60 33.95 -10.76
C ASP A 46 -11.68 32.71 -10.70
N TRP A 47 -11.96 31.69 -11.52
CA TRP A 47 -11.13 30.49 -11.61
C TRP A 47 -9.70 30.76 -12.05
N ASP A 48 -9.53 31.59 -13.09
CA ASP A 48 -8.20 31.94 -13.62
C ASP A 48 -7.38 32.78 -12.61
N SER A 49 -8.03 33.38 -11.61
CA SER A 49 -7.37 34.13 -10.52
C SER A 49 -6.87 33.27 -9.36
N TRP A 50 -7.22 31.98 -9.32
CA TRP A 50 -6.94 31.07 -8.20
C TRP A 50 -5.85 30.04 -8.55
N ASP A 51 -5.05 29.62 -7.55
CA ASP A 51 -4.18 28.46 -7.69
C ASP A 51 -4.97 27.16 -7.48
N THR A 52 -5.64 26.74 -8.55
CA THR A 52 -6.49 25.54 -8.57
C THR A 52 -5.76 24.27 -8.98
N SER A 53 -4.41 24.31 -9.01
CA SER A 53 -3.56 23.17 -9.31
C SER A 53 -3.49 22.17 -8.15
N TYR A 54 -3.04 20.93 -8.40
CA TYR A 54 -3.00 19.90 -7.35
C TYR A 54 -2.03 20.30 -6.23
N GLY A 55 -2.56 20.50 -5.02
CA GLY A 55 -1.79 21.02 -3.88
C GLY A 55 -1.75 22.55 -3.77
N GLY A 56 -2.40 23.26 -4.70
CA GLY A 56 -2.57 24.71 -4.65
C GLY A 56 -3.48 25.15 -3.49
N LYS A 57 -3.32 26.40 -3.07
CA LYS A 57 -3.98 26.96 -1.87
C LYS A 57 -5.50 26.93 -1.97
N GLU A 58 -6.03 27.18 -3.17
CA GLU A 58 -7.47 27.23 -3.45
C GLU A 58 -8.00 25.91 -4.06
N TRP A 59 -7.25 24.81 -3.98
CA TRP A 59 -7.66 23.50 -4.50
C TRP A 59 -9.00 23.02 -3.92
N GLN A 60 -9.19 23.12 -2.60
CA GLN A 60 -10.45 22.70 -1.95
C GLN A 60 -11.62 23.62 -2.31
N GLN A 61 -11.40 24.93 -2.37
CA GLN A 61 -12.43 25.91 -2.74
C GLN A 61 -12.90 25.69 -4.18
N SER A 62 -11.97 25.43 -5.09
CA SER A 62 -12.29 25.13 -6.49
C SER A 62 -13.04 23.80 -6.67
N GLU A 63 -12.87 22.81 -5.77
CA GLU A 63 -13.74 21.63 -5.75
C GLU A 63 -15.20 21.97 -5.41
N GLY A 64 -15.43 22.91 -4.50
CA GLY A 64 -16.77 23.41 -4.16
C GLY A 64 -17.48 24.05 -5.36
N VAL A 65 -16.75 24.86 -6.14
CA VAL A 65 -17.30 25.46 -7.38
C VAL A 65 -17.69 24.38 -8.40
N VAL A 66 -16.82 23.38 -8.61
CA VAL A 66 -17.12 22.28 -9.53
C VAL A 66 -18.30 21.44 -9.05
N LEU A 67 -18.41 21.17 -7.74
CA LEU A 67 -19.55 20.45 -7.16
C LEU A 67 -20.87 21.20 -7.38
N ASN A 68 -20.87 22.52 -7.20
CA ASN A 68 -22.06 23.34 -7.45
C ASN A 68 -22.47 23.27 -8.93
N LEU A 69 -21.50 23.39 -9.85
CA LEU A 69 -21.76 23.27 -11.29
C LEU A 69 -22.27 21.88 -11.69
N LEU A 70 -21.77 20.81 -11.06
CA LEU A 70 -22.18 19.43 -11.32
C LEU A 70 -23.66 19.14 -10.98
N GLN A 71 -24.32 20.00 -10.19
CA GLN A 71 -25.75 19.88 -9.91
C GLN A 71 -26.62 20.27 -11.12
N GLN A 72 -26.12 21.12 -12.03
CA GLN A 72 -26.90 21.72 -13.12
C GLN A 72 -26.30 21.46 -14.51
N LEU A 73 -25.00 21.18 -14.56
CA LEU A 73 -24.22 20.98 -15.78
C LEU A 73 -23.65 19.55 -15.88
N SER A 74 -23.53 19.09 -17.12
CA SER A 74 -22.79 17.88 -17.46
C SER A 74 -21.28 18.12 -17.41
N ASP A 75 -20.49 17.04 -17.29
CA ASP A 75 -19.02 17.12 -17.24
C ASP A 75 -18.43 17.88 -18.42
N ARG A 76 -19.03 17.68 -19.59
CA ARG A 76 -18.59 18.29 -20.83
C ARG A 76 -18.87 19.79 -20.86
N GLU A 77 -20.03 20.21 -20.34
CA GLU A 77 -20.38 21.62 -20.21
C GLU A 77 -19.43 22.32 -19.24
N ILE A 78 -19.12 21.68 -18.09
CA ILE A 78 -18.16 22.23 -17.13
C ILE A 78 -16.76 22.36 -17.74
N ARG A 79 -16.27 21.32 -18.44
CA ARG A 79 -14.95 21.35 -19.10
C ARG A 79 -14.83 22.42 -20.19
N SER A 80 -15.95 22.82 -20.78
CA SER A 80 -15.98 23.91 -21.77
C SER A 80 -15.86 25.30 -21.14
N ILE A 81 -16.06 25.40 -19.82
CA ILE A 81 -15.91 26.64 -19.04
C ILE A 81 -14.58 26.62 -18.28
N LEU A 82 -14.29 25.52 -17.57
CA LEU A 82 -13.18 25.39 -16.65
C LEU A 82 -12.17 24.35 -17.14
N PRO A 83 -10.85 24.60 -16.99
CA PRO A 83 -9.80 23.69 -17.43
C PRO A 83 -9.62 22.53 -16.44
N ILE A 84 -10.69 21.76 -16.18
CA ILE A 84 -10.66 20.64 -15.24
C ILE A 84 -10.29 19.34 -15.95
N GLY A 85 -9.35 18.60 -15.35
CA GLY A 85 -9.03 17.24 -15.78
C GLY A 85 -10.22 16.30 -15.59
N GLY A 86 -10.37 15.33 -16.49
CA GLY A 86 -11.52 14.42 -16.45
C GLY A 86 -11.59 13.52 -15.22
N SER A 87 -10.44 13.23 -14.62
CA SER A 87 -10.34 12.54 -13.32
C SER A 87 -11.02 13.34 -12.21
N ARG A 88 -10.80 14.67 -12.16
CA ARG A 88 -11.35 15.57 -11.15
C ARG A 88 -12.87 15.63 -11.23
N GLY A 89 -13.44 15.86 -12.41
CA GLY A 89 -14.90 15.88 -12.62
C GLY A 89 -15.58 14.56 -12.28
N THR A 90 -14.98 13.43 -12.69
CA THR A 90 -15.49 12.09 -12.40
C THR A 90 -15.48 11.79 -10.89
N ARG A 91 -14.39 12.15 -10.20
CA ARG A 91 -14.25 11.98 -8.75
C ARG A 91 -15.34 12.75 -8.01
N LEU A 92 -15.52 14.04 -8.33
CA LEU A 92 -16.49 14.91 -7.67
C LEU A 92 -17.94 14.51 -7.97
N ARG A 93 -18.25 14.06 -9.19
CA ARG A 93 -19.58 13.50 -9.49
C ARG A 93 -19.87 12.25 -8.67
N LYS A 94 -18.85 11.42 -8.42
CA LYS A 94 -18.98 10.27 -7.53
C LYS A 94 -19.21 10.72 -6.08
N SER A 95 -18.54 11.77 -5.61
CA SER A 95 -18.81 12.41 -4.31
C SER A 95 -20.26 12.86 -4.16
N LEU A 96 -20.82 13.50 -5.20
CA LEU A 96 -22.22 13.93 -5.18
C LEU A 96 -23.20 12.75 -5.08
N LYS A 97 -22.88 11.61 -5.72
CA LYS A 97 -23.72 10.40 -5.69
C LYS A 97 -23.58 9.57 -4.42
N SER A 98 -22.39 9.54 -3.82
CA SER A 98 -22.04 8.64 -2.71
C SER A 98 -22.04 9.33 -1.33
N GLY A 99 -22.25 10.65 -1.28
CA GLY A 99 -22.06 11.44 -0.06
C GLY A 99 -20.59 11.83 0.15
N VAL A 100 -20.36 13.04 0.66
CA VAL A 100 -19.02 13.66 0.82
C VAL A 100 -18.12 12.88 1.79
N GLU A 101 -18.71 12.12 2.73
CA GLU A 101 -17.95 11.37 3.74
C GLU A 101 -17.04 10.27 3.18
N HIS A 102 -17.29 9.79 1.96
CA HIS A 102 -16.60 8.61 1.42
C HIS A 102 -15.23 8.88 0.76
N PHE A 103 -14.72 10.12 0.74
CA PHE A 103 -13.43 10.43 0.09
C PHE A 103 -12.24 10.53 1.05
N HIS A 104 -12.47 10.86 2.32
CA HIS A 104 -11.40 11.00 3.31
C HIS A 104 -11.15 9.73 4.12
N THR A 105 -12.04 8.74 4.07
CA THR A 105 -11.69 7.39 4.50
C THR A 105 -10.81 6.78 3.43
N ARG A 106 -9.49 6.90 3.62
CA ARG A 106 -8.48 6.07 2.95
C ARG A 106 -9.05 4.66 2.97
N ARG A 107 -9.36 4.09 1.80
CA ARG A 107 -9.84 2.70 1.74
C ARG A 107 -8.88 1.86 2.57
N PRO A 108 -9.36 0.99 3.47
CA PRO A 108 -8.47 0.10 4.18
C PRO A 108 -7.62 -0.60 3.13
N ALA A 109 -6.30 -0.62 3.34
CA ALA A 109 -5.39 -1.24 2.41
C ALA A 109 -5.90 -2.67 2.19
N GLN A 110 -6.25 -3.01 0.95
CA GLN A 110 -6.67 -4.37 0.65
C GLN A 110 -5.50 -5.29 0.99
N LYS A 111 -5.76 -6.25 1.89
CA LYS A 111 -4.77 -7.26 2.26
C LYS A 111 -4.33 -7.94 0.95
N PRO A 112 -3.04 -7.90 0.60
CA PRO A 112 -2.57 -8.51 -0.64
C PRO A 112 -3.02 -9.97 -0.69
N TRP A 113 -3.37 -10.49 -1.86
CA TRP A 113 -3.86 -11.87 -2.00
C TRP A 113 -2.87 -12.93 -1.49
N HIS A 114 -1.58 -12.57 -1.50
CA HIS A 114 -0.48 -13.39 -0.98
C HIS A 114 -0.19 -13.20 0.51
N ALA A 115 -0.85 -12.26 1.19
CA ALA A 115 -0.67 -12.06 2.63
C ALA A 115 -1.43 -13.15 3.39
N PHE A 116 -0.72 -13.83 4.30
CA PHE A 116 -1.30 -14.87 5.13
C PHE A 116 -2.45 -14.32 5.98
N GLY A 117 -3.54 -15.10 6.05
CA GLY A 117 -4.68 -14.82 6.92
C GLY A 117 -4.29 -14.90 8.41
N ASP A 118 -5.21 -14.50 9.26
CA ASP A 118 -4.97 -14.50 10.71
C ASP A 118 -4.85 -15.94 11.21
N VAL A 119 -5.66 -16.86 10.67
CA VAL A 119 -5.59 -18.31 10.90
C VAL A 119 -4.18 -18.87 10.67
N ALA A 120 -3.57 -18.59 9.52
CA ALA A 120 -2.23 -19.09 9.22
C ALA A 120 -1.16 -18.51 10.15
N SER A 121 -1.35 -17.27 10.62
CA SER A 121 -0.47 -16.63 11.59
C SER A 121 -0.64 -17.23 12.98
N GLU A 122 -1.86 -17.59 13.36
CA GLU A 122 -2.19 -18.28 14.61
C GLU A 122 -1.62 -19.70 14.61
N SER A 123 -1.81 -20.48 13.55
CA SER A 123 -1.18 -21.81 13.41
C SER A 123 0.34 -21.74 13.50
N PHE A 124 0.96 -20.74 12.87
CA PHE A 124 2.40 -20.50 12.99
C PHE A 124 2.82 -20.23 14.45
N LYS A 125 2.10 -19.35 15.16
CA LYS A 125 2.40 -19.04 16.57
C LYS A 125 2.17 -20.24 17.48
N ALA A 126 1.13 -21.02 17.23
CA ALA A 126 0.83 -22.25 17.95
C ALA A 126 1.98 -23.25 17.78
N HIS A 127 2.46 -23.46 16.55
CA HIS A 127 3.64 -24.29 16.30
C HIS A 127 4.90 -23.74 17.00
N CYS A 128 5.15 -22.42 16.96
CA CYS A 128 6.30 -21.86 17.67
C CYS A 128 6.23 -22.04 19.20
N SER A 129 5.02 -22.14 19.76
CA SER A 129 4.81 -22.33 21.20
C SER A 129 5.15 -23.73 21.68
N THR A 130 5.34 -24.70 20.77
CA THR A 130 5.78 -26.06 21.10
C THR A 130 7.29 -26.20 21.17
N TRP A 131 8.04 -25.17 20.79
CA TRP A 131 9.49 -25.21 20.77
C TRP A 131 10.06 -25.27 22.19
N ILE A 132 10.92 -26.26 22.42
CA ILE A 132 11.70 -26.38 23.66
C ILE A 132 12.98 -25.57 23.47
N LEU A 133 13.03 -24.43 24.15
CA LEU A 133 14.12 -23.47 24.06
C LEU A 133 14.83 -23.33 25.40
N GLU A 134 16.15 -23.24 25.36
CA GLU A 134 17.00 -22.85 26.48
C GLU A 134 17.45 -21.40 26.32
N ASP A 135 17.41 -20.66 27.43
CA ASP A 135 17.93 -19.30 27.46
C ASP A 135 19.46 -19.31 27.41
N GLY A 136 19.99 -18.49 26.52
CA GLY A 136 21.40 -18.14 26.46
C GLY A 136 21.80 -17.28 27.65
N PHE A 137 23.11 -17.09 27.82
CA PHE A 137 23.64 -16.31 28.94
C PHE A 137 23.03 -14.90 28.97
N PRO A 138 22.35 -14.51 30.06
CA PRO A 138 21.76 -13.19 30.17
C PRO A 138 22.89 -12.17 30.26
N CYS A 139 22.91 -11.21 29.35
CA CYS A 139 23.79 -10.04 29.48
C CYS A 139 22.96 -8.76 29.47
N PRO A 140 23.34 -7.73 30.25
CA PRO A 140 22.58 -6.48 30.36
C PRO A 140 22.49 -5.72 29.03
N HIS A 141 23.30 -6.09 28.04
CA HIS A 141 23.41 -5.42 26.74
C HIS A 141 22.60 -6.08 25.61
N ARG A 142 22.02 -7.28 25.82
CA ARG A 142 21.23 -7.98 24.78
C ARG A 142 19.98 -8.62 25.35
N ARG A 143 18.94 -8.69 24.52
CA ARG A 143 17.83 -9.61 24.78
C ARG A 143 18.39 -11.03 24.90
N PRO A 144 17.96 -11.82 25.91
CA PRO A 144 18.35 -13.21 26.02
C PRO A 144 18.16 -13.92 24.68
N ARG A 145 19.24 -14.52 24.17
CA ARG A 145 19.13 -15.40 23.03
C ARG A 145 18.46 -16.68 23.49
N GLN A 146 17.72 -17.32 22.62
CA GLN A 146 17.06 -18.59 22.93
C GLN A 146 17.56 -19.62 21.94
N TYR A 147 17.90 -20.80 22.42
CA TYR A 147 18.49 -21.86 21.64
C TYR A 147 17.60 -23.09 21.67
N PHE A 148 17.46 -23.79 20.55
CA PHE A 148 16.86 -25.11 20.58
C PHE A 148 17.78 -26.08 21.34
N THR A 149 17.17 -26.97 22.11
CA THR A 149 17.89 -28.01 22.87
C THR A 149 18.32 -29.18 22.00
N GLU A 150 17.72 -29.32 20.81
CA GLU A 150 17.98 -30.41 19.89
C GLU A 150 19.31 -30.23 19.13
N GLU A 151 20.16 -31.24 19.18
CA GLU A 151 21.42 -31.25 18.42
C GLU A 151 21.17 -31.36 16.91
N ASN A 152 22.03 -30.68 16.12
CA ASN A 152 22.00 -30.70 14.64
C ASN A 152 20.67 -30.25 14.01
N LEU A 153 19.87 -29.47 14.74
CA LEU A 153 18.62 -28.94 14.22
C LEU A 153 18.86 -27.93 13.10
N THR A 154 18.10 -28.04 12.02
CA THR A 154 18.12 -27.07 10.91
C THR A 154 16.78 -26.37 10.77
N TRP A 155 16.77 -25.16 10.21
CA TRP A 155 15.50 -24.46 9.92
C TRP A 155 14.61 -25.25 8.96
N ARG A 156 15.20 -26.08 8.08
CA ARG A 156 14.44 -26.98 7.21
C ARG A 156 13.71 -28.05 8.00
N THR A 157 14.36 -28.62 9.01
CA THR A 157 13.74 -29.59 9.91
C THR A 157 12.57 -28.96 10.69
N VAL A 158 12.78 -27.76 11.25
CA VAL A 158 11.71 -27.04 11.97
C VAL A 158 10.55 -26.69 11.03
N HIS A 159 10.84 -26.23 9.82
CA HIS A 159 9.82 -25.93 8.82
C HIS A 159 9.04 -27.18 8.40
N ALA A 160 9.70 -28.32 8.21
CA ALA A 160 9.02 -29.59 7.91
C ALA A 160 8.04 -29.99 9.02
N ARG A 161 8.46 -29.87 10.30
CA ARG A 161 7.57 -30.10 11.45
C ARG A 161 6.37 -29.16 11.46
N TYR A 162 6.59 -27.89 11.14
CA TYR A 162 5.50 -26.93 10.99
C TYR A 162 4.50 -27.34 9.89
N GLU A 163 4.99 -27.82 8.75
CA GLU A 163 4.11 -28.32 7.68
C GLU A 163 3.33 -29.56 8.12
N ASP A 164 3.98 -30.50 8.79
CA ASP A 164 3.37 -31.72 9.31
C ASP A 164 2.30 -31.40 10.37
N ASP A 165 2.59 -30.51 11.32
CA ASP A 165 1.64 -30.07 12.35
C ASP A 165 0.42 -29.36 11.74
N THR A 166 0.66 -28.54 10.70
CA THR A 166 -0.41 -27.78 10.05
C THR A 166 -1.29 -28.71 9.20
N LYS A 167 -0.68 -29.60 8.40
CA LYS A 167 -1.40 -30.51 7.51
C LYS A 167 -1.98 -31.74 8.22
N GLY A 168 -1.39 -32.14 9.35
CA GLY A 168 -1.90 -33.22 10.17
C GLY A 168 -3.27 -32.90 10.78
N ASN A 169 -3.53 -31.61 11.06
CA ASN A 169 -4.83 -31.14 11.54
C ASN A 169 -5.82 -30.88 10.41
N ASP A 170 -5.35 -30.38 9.26
CA ASP A 170 -6.16 -30.13 8.06
C ASP A 170 -5.30 -30.31 6.79
N PRO A 171 -5.49 -31.39 6.01
CA PRO A 171 -4.69 -31.65 4.82
C PRO A 171 -4.71 -30.54 3.77
N ASP A 172 -5.79 -29.75 3.72
CA ASP A 172 -5.97 -28.63 2.78
C ASP A 172 -5.48 -27.29 3.36
N ALA A 173 -4.95 -27.28 4.59
CA ALA A 173 -4.45 -26.08 5.23
C ALA A 173 -3.24 -25.50 4.47
N ARG A 174 -3.31 -24.18 4.25
CA ARG A 174 -2.24 -23.44 3.58
C ARG A 174 -1.06 -23.26 4.53
N THR A 175 0.08 -23.84 4.18
CA THR A 175 1.35 -23.64 4.90
C THR A 175 2.15 -22.45 4.35
N MET A 176 2.97 -21.85 5.21
CA MET A 176 4.00 -20.89 4.78
C MET A 176 5.13 -21.61 4.04
N SER A 177 5.63 -20.99 2.96
CA SER A 177 6.87 -21.44 2.33
C SER A 177 8.05 -21.26 3.29
N TYR A 178 9.11 -22.06 3.11
CA TYR A 178 10.32 -22.03 3.93
C TYR A 178 10.89 -20.61 4.14
N GLU A 179 10.97 -19.82 3.07
CA GLU A 179 11.49 -18.44 3.14
C GLU A 179 10.58 -17.52 3.96
N ARG A 180 9.26 -17.65 3.83
CA ARG A 180 8.33 -16.85 4.63
C ARG A 180 8.28 -17.30 6.07
N PHE A 181 8.33 -18.60 6.30
CA PHE A 181 8.44 -19.17 7.64
C PHE A 181 9.65 -18.58 8.37
N THR A 182 10.86 -18.70 7.82
CA THR A 182 12.08 -18.19 8.45
C THR A 182 12.04 -16.67 8.68
N GLN A 183 11.49 -15.89 7.74
CA GLN A 183 11.29 -14.46 7.94
C GLN A 183 10.32 -14.14 9.08
N TYR A 184 9.24 -14.91 9.23
CA TYR A 184 8.28 -14.74 10.33
C TYR A 184 8.91 -15.15 11.67
N VAL A 185 9.71 -16.22 11.70
CA VAL A 185 10.46 -16.59 12.89
C VAL A 185 11.38 -15.46 13.33
N HIS A 186 12.16 -14.87 12.41
CA HIS A 186 13.06 -13.77 12.76
C HIS A 186 12.32 -12.47 13.15
N PHE A 187 11.13 -12.24 12.61
CA PHE A 187 10.30 -11.09 12.96
C PHE A 187 9.70 -11.22 14.36
N TYR A 188 9.06 -12.35 14.67
CA TYR A 188 8.39 -12.56 15.96
C TYR A 188 9.34 -13.01 17.07
N TYR A 189 10.38 -13.77 16.73
CA TYR A 189 11.33 -14.38 17.66
C TYR A 189 12.79 -14.06 17.28
N PRO A 190 13.19 -12.77 17.29
CA PRO A 190 14.51 -12.33 16.80
C PRO A 190 15.70 -12.90 17.60
N GLY A 191 15.46 -13.37 18.83
CA GLY A 191 16.46 -13.98 19.72
C GLY A 191 16.67 -15.48 19.50
N VAL A 192 15.78 -16.17 18.77
CA VAL A 192 15.84 -17.63 18.60
C VAL A 192 16.94 -18.03 17.62
N ARG A 193 17.70 -19.05 17.98
CA ARG A 193 18.82 -19.62 17.24
C ARG A 193 18.75 -21.14 17.31
N LEU A 194 19.17 -21.81 16.23
CA LEU A 194 19.08 -23.27 16.12
C LEU A 194 20.06 -24.00 17.05
N THR A 195 21.28 -23.50 17.15
CA THR A 195 22.33 -24.14 17.92
C THR A 195 23.11 -23.11 18.72
N ARG A 196 23.58 -23.55 19.88
CA ARG A 196 24.51 -22.79 20.69
C ARG A 196 25.86 -22.74 19.99
N THR A 197 26.37 -21.55 19.67
CA THR A 197 27.78 -21.43 19.34
C THR A 197 28.57 -21.69 20.63
N LYS A 198 29.68 -22.45 20.56
CA LYS A 198 30.53 -22.80 21.72
C LYS A 198 30.92 -21.61 22.61
N VAL A 199 30.76 -20.40 22.09
CA VAL A 199 31.06 -19.14 22.74
C VAL A 199 29.81 -18.27 22.68
N ASP A 200 29.02 -18.30 23.75
CA ASP A 200 27.98 -17.29 24.01
C ASP A 200 28.57 -16.09 24.74
N GLU A 201 29.74 -15.63 24.28
CA GLU A 201 30.35 -14.43 24.84
C GLU A 201 29.64 -13.20 24.24
N CYS A 202 29.20 -12.30 25.12
CA CYS A 202 28.72 -11.00 24.69
C CYS A 202 29.88 -10.25 24.03
N ASP A 203 29.69 -9.63 22.85
CA ASP A 203 30.74 -8.84 22.19
C ASP A 203 31.33 -7.75 23.11
N CYS A 204 30.54 -7.21 24.06
CA CYS A 204 31.04 -6.34 25.12
C CYS A 204 31.89 -7.09 26.16
N CYS A 205 31.53 -8.32 26.55
CA CYS A 205 32.34 -9.16 27.43
C CYS A 205 33.63 -9.60 26.74
N VAL A 206 33.60 -9.98 25.47
CA VAL A 206 34.81 -10.27 24.66
C VAL A 206 35.71 -9.04 24.59
N ARG A 207 35.14 -7.86 24.33
CA ARG A 207 35.92 -6.61 24.33
C ARG A 207 36.48 -6.28 25.70
N LEU A 208 35.72 -6.51 26.78
CA LEU A 208 36.21 -6.34 28.15
C LEU A 208 37.35 -7.31 28.45
N ASP A 209 37.24 -8.58 28.06
CA ASP A 209 38.29 -9.59 28.23
C ASP A 209 39.55 -9.22 27.42
N ILE A 210 39.39 -8.75 26.18
CA ILE A 210 40.48 -8.23 25.36
C ILE A 210 41.13 -7.00 26.01
N MET A 211 40.32 -6.08 26.56
CA MET A 211 40.83 -4.90 27.28
C MET A 211 41.61 -5.33 28.52
N LEU A 212 41.07 -6.22 29.36
CA LEU A 212 41.71 -6.68 30.60
C LEU A 212 43.00 -7.49 30.35
N GLN A 213 43.17 -8.07 29.16
CA GLN A 213 44.40 -8.75 28.73
C GLN A 213 45.51 -7.80 28.26
N GLN A 214 45.27 -6.49 28.16
CA GLN A 214 46.33 -5.54 27.80
C GLN A 214 47.42 -5.51 28.88
N PRO A 215 48.70 -5.72 28.51
CA PRO A 215 49.81 -5.79 29.46
C PRO A 215 50.10 -4.43 30.11
N ASP A 216 49.57 -3.36 29.53
CA ASP A 216 49.83 -1.97 29.92
C ASP A 216 48.89 -1.50 31.04
N LEU A 217 47.85 -2.29 31.37
CA LEU A 217 46.92 -1.97 32.45
C LEU A 217 47.47 -2.41 33.80
N THR A 218 47.50 -1.46 34.73
CA THR A 218 47.77 -1.74 36.14
C THR A 218 46.59 -2.45 36.80
N ASP A 219 46.84 -3.18 37.89
CA ASP A 219 45.79 -3.93 38.59
C ASP A 219 44.65 -3.03 39.09
N ALA A 220 44.97 -1.79 39.49
CA ALA A 220 43.98 -0.79 39.88
C ALA A 220 43.06 -0.34 38.73
N GLU A 221 43.57 -0.30 37.49
CA GLU A 221 42.78 0.04 36.31
C GLU A 221 41.90 -1.14 35.87
N LYS A 222 42.40 -2.37 36.03
CA LYS A 222 41.60 -3.59 35.79
C LYS A 222 40.43 -3.69 36.77
N ASP A 223 40.67 -3.42 38.05
CA ASP A 223 39.62 -3.39 39.08
C ASP A 223 38.55 -2.32 38.79
N ALA A 224 38.96 -1.14 38.31
CA ALA A 224 38.03 -0.07 37.93
C ALA A 224 37.18 -0.41 36.69
N ILE A 225 37.69 -1.25 35.78
CA ILE A 225 36.96 -1.75 34.61
C ILE A 225 35.95 -2.84 35.01
N ILE A 226 36.29 -3.70 35.97
CA ILE A 226 35.42 -4.78 36.47
C ILE A 226 34.30 -4.27 37.37
N LEU A 227 34.52 -3.18 38.12
CA LEU A 227 33.56 -2.59 39.06
C LEU A 227 32.55 -1.61 38.42
N ARG A 228 32.52 -1.51 37.08
CA ARG A 228 31.67 -0.57 36.34
C ARG A 228 30.48 -1.25 35.68
#